data_AF-W9H4Q1-F1
#
_entry.id   AF-W9H4Q1-F1
#
_cell.length_a   1.000
_cell.length_b   1.000
_cell.length_c   1.000
_cell.angle_alpha   90.00
_cell.angle_beta   90.00
_cell.angle_gamma   90.00
#
_symmetry.space_group_name_H-M   'P 1'
#
loop_
_entity.id
_entity.type
_entity.pdbx_description
1 polymer ?
#
loop_
_entity_poly.entity_id
_entity_poly.type
_entity_poly.pdbx_seq_one_letter_code
_entity_poly.pdbx_strand_id
1 'polypeptide(L)' 'MSNVSIDQARRVKPKAGELARRCGTVSGVGITKLGDSYAVKVNLCEPVPTASLPDAIDGVTVVYEVIGRTAAR' A
#
# COMPACT_ATOMS: atom_id res chain seq x y z
N MET A 1 -15.52 -13.73 -5.21
CA MET A 1 -14.62 -12.56 -5.08
C MET A 1 -13.55 -12.69 -6.14
N SER A 2 -13.43 -11.71 -7.04
CA SER A 2 -12.46 -11.75 -8.13
C SER A 2 -11.05 -11.66 -7.57
N ASN A 3 -10.22 -12.64 -7.92
CA ASN A 3 -8.84 -12.69 -7.45
C ASN A 3 -8.04 -11.55 -8.11
N VAL A 4 -7.43 -10.67 -7.32
CA VAL A 4 -6.64 -9.55 -7.87
C VAL A 4 -5.33 -10.10 -8.43
N SER A 5 -5.05 -9.79 -9.69
CA SER A 5 -3.79 -10.19 -10.33
C SER A 5 -2.63 -9.28 -9.92
N ILE A 6 -1.40 -9.77 -10.11
CA ILE A 6 -0.20 -8.97 -9.87
C ILE A 6 -0.16 -7.71 -10.76
N ASP A 7 -0.70 -7.77 -11.97
CA ASP A 7 -0.76 -6.63 -12.89
C ASP A 7 -1.74 -5.56 -12.41
N GLN A 8 -2.88 -5.96 -11.86
CA GLN A 8 -3.82 -5.04 -11.23
C GLN A 8 -3.15 -4.34 -10.04
N ALA A 9 -2.45 -5.09 -9.18
CA ALA A 9 -1.70 -4.50 -8.06
C ALA A 9 -0.59 -3.56 -8.53
N ARG A 10 0.13 -3.88 -9.61
CA ARG A 10 1.16 -3.01 -10.22
C ARG A 10 0.60 -1.69 -10.71
N ARG A 11 -0.60 -1.69 -11.31
CA ARG A 11 -1.27 -0.47 -11.78
C ARG A 11 -1.68 0.45 -10.63
N VAL A 12 -2.12 -0.12 -9.51
CA VAL A 12 -2.58 0.64 -8.33
C VAL A 12 -1.42 1.14 -7.46
N LYS A 13 -0.30 0.41 -7.42
CA LYS A 13 0.90 0.72 -6.64
C LYS A 13 1.31 2.21 -6.64
N PRO A 14 1.48 2.90 -7.78
CA PRO A 14 1.89 4.32 -7.79
C PRO A 14 0.85 5.23 -7.12
N LYS A 15 -0.44 5.03 -7.40
CA LYS A 15 -1.55 5.80 -6.83
C LYS A 15 -1.65 5.63 -5.32
N ALA A 16 -1.50 4.40 -4.83
CA ALA A 16 -1.45 4.11 -3.39
C ALA A 16 -0.29 4.84 -2.70
N GLY A 17 0.90 4.83 -3.34
CA GLY A 17 2.07 5.55 -2.83
C GLY A 17 1.88 7.06 -2.79
N GLU A 18 1.27 7.65 -3.83
CA GLU A 18 0.99 9.08 -3.88
C GLU A 18 0.01 9.51 -2.78
N LEU A 19 -1.11 8.79 -2.63
CA LEU A 19 -2.08 9.08 -1.57
C LEU A 19 -1.45 8.97 -0.18
N ALA A 20 -0.67 7.92 0.06
CA ALA A 20 0.00 7.74 1.34
C ALA A 20 0.99 8.86 1.67
N ARG A 21 1.74 9.36 0.67
CA ARG A 21 2.67 10.49 0.84
C ARG A 21 1.97 11.81 1.18
N ARG A 22 0.69 11.96 0.85
CA ARG A 22 -0.11 13.13 1.25
C ARG A 22 -0.55 13.06 2.72
N CYS A 23 -0.52 11.88 3.33
CA CYS A 23 -0.94 11.65 4.72
C CYS A 23 0.23 11.48 5.69
N GLY A 24 1.40 11.04 5.22
CA GLY A 24 2.59 10.89 6.07
C GLY A 24 3.84 10.45 5.30
N THR A 25 4.91 10.15 6.02
CA THR A 25 6.18 9.75 5.40
C THR A 25 6.15 8.28 5.01
N VAL A 26 6.22 8.01 3.71
CA VAL A 26 6.28 6.64 3.16
C VAL A 26 7.72 6.15 3.13
N SER A 27 7.98 5.05 3.85
CA SER A 27 9.24 4.31 3.84
C SER A 27 9.38 3.42 2.60
N GLY A 28 8.26 2.88 2.09
CA GLY A 28 8.29 2.03 0.90
C GLY A 28 6.90 1.67 0.39
N VAL A 29 6.84 1.30 -0.89
CA VAL A 29 5.62 0.81 -1.53
C VAL A 29 5.96 -0.46 -2.30
N GLY A 30 5.21 -1.53 -2.03
CA GLY A 30 5.42 -2.86 -2.57
C GLY A 30 4.12 -3.52 -2.97
N ILE A 31 4.24 -4.75 -3.45
CA ILE A 31 3.12 -5.64 -3.71
C ILE A 31 3.29 -6.83 -2.78
N THR A 32 2.20 -7.23 -2.13
CA THR A 32 2.16 -8.41 -1.27
C THR A 32 1.07 -9.36 -1.77
N LYS A 33 1.14 -10.61 -1.32
CA LYS A 33 0.10 -11.61 -1.58
C LYS A 33 -0.74 -11.79 -0.31
N LEU A 34 -2.06 -11.76 -0.45
CA LEU A 34 -3.04 -12.02 0.60
C LEU A 34 -3.82 -13.28 0.20
N GLY A 35 -3.44 -14.43 0.75
CA GLY A 35 -3.97 -15.73 0.33
C GLY A 35 -3.65 -15.99 -1.15
N ASP A 36 -4.69 -16.09 -1.98
CA ASP A 36 -4.55 -16.30 -3.42
C ASP A 36 -4.50 -15.00 -4.24
N SER A 37 -4.75 -13.85 -3.61
CA SER A 37 -4.91 -12.54 -4.26
C SER A 37 -3.69 -11.63 -4.06
N TYR A 38 -3.50 -10.63 -4.92
CA TYR A 38 -2.48 -9.61 -4.75
C TYR A 38 -3.03 -8.32 -4.14
N ALA A 39 -2.20 -7.64 -3.35
CA ALA A 39 -2.50 -6.38 -2.70
C ALA A 39 -1.31 -5.42 -2.78
N VAL A 40 -1.54 -4.14 -2.54
CA VAL A 40 -0.46 -3.15 -2.40
C VAL A 40 -0.10 -3.04 -0.92
N LYS A 41 1.19 -3.14 -0.58
CA LYS A 41 1.68 -2.88 0.78
C LYS A 41 2.38 -1.52 0.81
N VAL A 42 1.97 -0.65 1.73
CA VAL A 42 2.56 0.67 1.96
C VAL A 42 3.17 0.68 3.36
N ASN A 43 4.47 0.92 3.41
CA ASN A 43 5.22 1.05 4.65
C ASN A 43 5.33 2.53 5.03
N LEU A 44 4.92 2.86 6.23
CA LEU A 44 4.93 4.20 6.81
C LEU A 44 6.03 4.32 7.86
N CYS A 45 6.64 5.50 7.95
CA CYS A 45 7.63 5.79 9.00
C CYS A 45 6.97 6.05 10.36
N GLU A 46 5.76 6.60 10.36
CA GLU A 46 4.99 6.94 11.56
C GLU A 46 3.50 6.61 11.38
N PRO A 47 2.73 6.46 12.47
CA PRO A 47 1.29 6.32 12.39
C PRO A 47 0.65 7.53 11.72
N VAL A 48 -0.33 7.28 10.86
CA VAL A 48 -1.20 8.31 10.26
C VAL A 48 -2.65 8.01 10.62
N PRO A 49 -3.54 9.02 10.64
CA PRO A 49 -4.95 8.79 10.91
C PRO A 49 -5.55 7.81 9.89
N THR A 50 -6.14 6.71 10.37
CA THR A 50 -6.69 5.65 9.51
C THR A 50 -7.78 6.17 8.56
N ALA A 51 -8.56 7.16 9.00
CA ALA A 51 -9.60 7.79 8.17
C ALA A 51 -9.04 8.52 6.93
N SER A 52 -7.73 8.77 6.85
CA SER A 52 -7.10 9.46 5.73
C SER A 52 -6.61 8.51 4.61
N LEU A 53 -6.65 7.19 4.85
CA LEU A 53 -6.11 6.20 3.91
C LEU A 53 -7.17 5.15 3.53
N PRO A 54 -7.42 4.92 2.23
CA PRO A 54 -8.40 3.93 1.79
C PRO A 54 -7.85 2.50 1.93
N ASP A 55 -8.69 1.56 2.39
CA ASP A 55 -8.35 0.14 2.47
C ASP A 55 -8.34 -0.57 1.10
N ALA A 56 -8.91 0.06 0.07
CA ALA A 56 -8.87 -0.42 -1.31
C ALA A 56 -8.84 0.72 -2.33
N ILE A 57 -8.13 0.51 -3.45
CA ILE A 57 -8.06 1.43 -4.59
C ILE A 57 -8.30 0.63 -5.86
N ASP A 58 -9.27 1.06 -6.68
CA ASP A 58 -9.63 0.41 -7.95
C ASP A 58 -9.89 -1.11 -7.78
N GLY A 59 -10.48 -1.49 -6.65
CA GLY A 59 -10.79 -2.89 -6.28
C GLY A 59 -9.60 -3.69 -5.74
N VAL A 60 -8.40 -3.08 -5.62
CA VAL A 60 -7.20 -3.70 -5.06
C VAL A 60 -7.04 -3.30 -3.60
N THR A 61 -6.93 -4.27 -2.70
CA THR A 61 -6.66 -4.03 -1.28
C THR A 61 -5.32 -3.32 -1.08
N VAL A 62 -5.31 -2.35 -0.18
CA VAL A 62 -4.10 -1.64 0.27
C VAL A 62 -3.89 -1.88 1.75
N VAL A 63 -2.71 -2.41 2.08
CA VAL A 63 -2.30 -2.72 3.44
C VAL A 63 -1.26 -1.71 3.88
N TYR A 64 -1.50 -1.06 5.01
CA TYR A 64 -0.58 -0.08 5.60
C TYR A 64 0.09 -0.66 6.84
N GLU A 65 1.39 -0.46 6.98
CA GLU A 65 2.17 -0.92 8.12
C GLU A 65 3.17 0.16 8.55
N VAL A 66 3.23 0.46 9.84
CA VAL A 66 4.21 1.40 10.40
C VAL A 66 5.47 0.62 10.76
N ILE A 67 6.56 0.84 10.04
CA ILE A 67 7.83 0.11 10.24
C ILE A 67 9.02 1.01 10.58
N GLY A 68 8.79 2.33 10.70
CA GLY A 68 9.86 3.30 10.89
C GLY A 68 10.61 3.63 9.60
N ARG A 69 11.74 4.34 9.75
CA ARG A 69 12.58 4.71 8.60
C ARG A 69 13.41 3.50 8.16
N THR A 70 13.32 3.19 6.88
CA THR A 70 14.20 2.22 6.23
C THR A 70 15.19 2.94 5.32
N ALA A 71 16.41 2.42 5.24
CA ALA A 71 17.42 2.86 4.28
C ALA A 71 17.75 1.68 3.36
N ALA A 72 17.69 1.89 2.05
CA ALA A 72 18.24 0.94 1.09
C ALA A 72 19.77 0.93 1.26
N ARG A 73 20.36 -0.26 1.30
CA ARG A 73 21.82 -0.47 1.30
C ARG A 73 22.31 -0.71 -0.12
#